data_AF-A0A3R7GQP2-F1
#
_entry.id   AF-A0A3R7GQP2-F1
#
_cell.length_a   1.000
_cell.length_b   1.000
_cell.length_c   1.000
_cell.angle_alpha   90.00
_cell.angle_beta   90.00
_cell.angle_gamma   90.00
#
_symmetry.space_group_name_H-M   'P 1'
#
loop_
_entity.id
_entity.type
_entity.pdbx_description
1 polymer ?
#
loop_
_entity_poly.entity_id
_entity_poly.type
_entity_poly.pdbx_seq_one_letter_code
_entity_poly.pdbx_strand_id
1 'polypeptide(L)'
;MVRSTNFLWMLLMPQNNANKSTLGACADLRLEAQLAEGGGAGRELIAARLTAEISRVSDALVTAAPTVKNELVLLVECLRAARLVVERSASFTNARD
;
A
#
# COMPACT_ATOMS: atom_id res chain seq x y z
N MET A 1 47.53 11.39 -3.67
CA MET A 1 46.76 11.77 -4.87
C MET A 1 45.79 10.64 -5.18
N VAL A 2 44.54 11.02 -5.41
CA VAL A 2 43.32 10.20 -5.23
C VAL A 2 43.18 9.13 -6.31
N ARG A 3 42.86 7.90 -5.88
CA ARG A 3 42.50 6.76 -6.75
C ARG A 3 41.12 7.01 -7.38
N SER A 4 41.08 6.92 -8.70
CA SER A 4 39.87 6.94 -9.51
C SER A 4 39.25 5.54 -9.55
N THR A 5 38.03 5.40 -9.03
CA THR A 5 37.08 4.33 -9.37
C THR A 5 35.67 4.83 -9.05
N ASN A 6 35.08 5.53 -10.01
CA ASN A 6 33.70 5.99 -9.93
C ASN A 6 32.74 4.84 -10.29
N PHE A 7 32.01 4.41 -9.26
CA PHE A 7 30.64 3.89 -9.27
C PHE A 7 30.03 3.52 -10.63
N LEU A 8 30.19 2.25 -10.99
CA LEU A 8 29.50 1.58 -12.07
C LEU A 8 28.17 1.01 -11.56
N TRP A 9 27.17 1.88 -11.29
CA TRP A 9 25.79 1.46 -10.96
C TRP A 9 24.68 2.38 -11.50
N MET A 10 24.98 3.33 -12.40
CA MET A 10 23.93 4.02 -13.18
C MET A 10 23.61 3.25 -14.46
N LEU A 11 23.08 2.03 -14.32
CA LEU A 11 22.31 1.41 -15.39
C LEU A 11 20.88 1.96 -15.30
N LEU A 12 20.67 3.03 -16.07
CA LEU A 12 19.44 3.39 -16.77
C LEU A 12 18.12 2.91 -16.11
N MET A 13 17.71 3.57 -15.04
CA MET A 13 16.30 3.57 -14.65
C MET A 13 15.51 4.24 -15.78
N PRO A 14 14.46 3.62 -16.35
CA PRO A 14 13.57 4.32 -17.25
C PRO A 14 13.05 5.55 -16.52
N GLN A 15 13.15 6.73 -17.15
CA GLN A 15 12.48 7.93 -16.67
C GLN A 15 10.97 7.68 -16.74
N ASN A 16 10.44 7.04 -15.71
CA ASN A 16 9.02 7.00 -15.48
C ASN A 16 8.68 8.41 -15.01
N ASN A 17 8.28 9.24 -15.97
CA ASN A 17 7.93 10.62 -15.76
C ASN A 17 6.98 10.70 -14.57
N ALA A 18 7.49 11.21 -13.46
CA ALA A 18 6.74 11.64 -12.30
C ALA A 18 5.91 12.88 -12.71
N ASN A 19 4.96 12.67 -13.63
CA ASN A 19 4.08 13.70 -14.12
C ASN A 19 2.83 13.70 -13.24
N LYS A 20 2.92 14.56 -12.22
CA LYS A 20 1.83 15.33 -11.63
C LYS A 20 0.63 14.53 -11.11
N SER A 21 0.63 14.34 -9.79
CA SER A 21 -0.60 14.29 -9.00
C SER A 21 -1.37 15.60 -9.22
N THR A 22 -2.53 15.51 -9.86
CA THR A 22 -3.55 16.56 -9.86
C THR A 22 -4.89 15.90 -9.56
N LEU A 23 -5.40 16.22 -8.37
CA LEU A 23 -6.77 16.03 -7.89
C LEU A 23 -7.80 16.55 -8.92
N GLY A 24 -8.05 15.81 -9.99
CA GLY A 24 -8.91 16.28 -11.09
C GLY A 24 -9.06 15.34 -12.29
N ALA A 25 -8.30 14.25 -12.39
CA ALA A 25 -8.59 13.17 -13.33
C ALA A 25 -8.97 11.91 -12.54
N CYS A 26 -10.27 11.60 -12.48
CA CYS A 26 -10.77 10.27 -12.11
C CYS A 26 -10.35 9.27 -13.20
N ALA A 27 -9.07 8.93 -13.25
CA ALA A 27 -8.69 7.65 -13.80
C ALA A 27 -8.98 6.64 -12.69
N ASP A 28 -9.85 5.67 -12.96
CA ASP A 28 -10.11 4.59 -12.00
C ASP A 28 -8.78 3.98 -11.60
N LEU A 29 -8.37 4.24 -10.35
CA LEU A 29 -7.19 3.59 -9.82
C LEU A 29 -7.51 2.09 -9.84
N ARG A 30 -6.55 1.25 -10.21
CA ARG A 30 -6.77 -0.22 -10.26
C ARG A 30 -7.38 -0.76 -8.96
N LEU A 31 -7.07 -0.11 -7.84
CA LEU A 31 -7.64 -0.41 -6.52
C LEU A 31 -9.11 0.02 -6.39
N GLU A 32 -9.50 1.18 -6.93
CA GLU A 32 -10.90 1.64 -6.96
C GLU A 32 -11.76 0.76 -7.85
N ALA A 33 -11.25 0.37 -9.03
CA ALA A 33 -11.91 -0.57 -9.92
C ALA A 33 -12.14 -1.93 -9.22
N GLN A 34 -11.14 -2.43 -8.52
CA GLN A 34 -11.22 -3.69 -7.77
C GLN A 34 -12.18 -3.58 -6.56
N LEU A 35 -12.25 -2.43 -5.89
CA LEU A 35 -13.24 -2.20 -4.83
C LEU A 35 -14.67 -2.10 -5.37
N ALA A 36 -14.84 -1.57 -6.59
CA ALA A 36 -16.11 -1.41 -7.28
C ALA A 36 -16.60 -2.70 -7.97
N GLU A 37 -15.79 -3.77 -8.00
CA GLU A 37 -16.21 -5.07 -8.54
C GLU A 37 -17.49 -5.56 -7.83
N GLY A 38 -18.52 -5.81 -8.64
CA GLY A 38 -19.81 -6.34 -8.18
C GLY A 38 -19.63 -7.67 -7.43
N GLY A 39 -20.44 -7.88 -6.39
CA GLY A 39 -20.38 -9.11 -5.60
C GLY A 39 -19.28 -9.15 -4.52
N GLY A 40 -18.42 -8.13 -4.43
CA GLY A 40 -17.51 -7.96 -3.30
C GLY A 40 -16.22 -8.81 -3.33
N ALA A 41 -16.00 -9.60 -4.38
CA ALA A 41 -14.80 -10.43 -4.54
C ALA A 41 -13.50 -9.60 -4.49
N GLY A 42 -13.46 -8.43 -5.13
CA GLY A 42 -12.29 -7.55 -5.07
C GLY A 42 -12.04 -6.99 -3.67
N ARG A 43 -13.10 -6.69 -2.90
CA ARG A 43 -13.00 -6.27 -1.49
C ARG A 43 -12.44 -7.40 -0.62
N GLU A 44 -12.90 -8.63 -0.80
CA GLU A 44 -12.38 -9.81 -0.11
C GLU A 44 -10.91 -10.05 -0.41
N LEU A 45 -10.51 -9.95 -1.68
CA LEU A 45 -9.12 -10.12 -2.11
C LEU A 45 -8.21 -9.06 -1.47
N ILE A 46 -8.62 -7.79 -1.49
CA ILE A 46 -7.87 -6.70 -0.86
C ILE A 46 -7.78 -6.92 0.67
N ALA A 47 -8.88 -7.31 1.32
CA ALA A 47 -8.88 -7.59 2.76
C ALA A 47 -7.98 -8.78 3.14
N ALA A 48 -7.96 -9.83 2.32
CA ALA A 48 -7.07 -10.97 2.49
C ALA A 48 -5.59 -10.56 2.33
N ARG A 49 -5.28 -9.73 1.32
CA ARG A 49 -3.93 -9.19 1.14
C ARG A 49 -3.48 -8.34 2.33
N LEU A 50 -4.33 -7.43 2.80
CA LEU A 50 -4.04 -6.61 3.98
C LEU A 50 -3.83 -7.47 5.23
N THR A 51 -4.62 -8.54 5.39
CA THR A 51 -4.45 -9.49 6.50
C THR A 51 -3.09 -10.20 6.44
N ALA A 52 -2.69 -10.66 5.24
CA ALA A 52 -1.37 -11.28 5.06
C ALA A 52 -0.21 -10.32 5.37
N GLU A 53 -0.32 -9.05 5.00
CA GLU A 53 0.69 -8.04 5.35
C GLU A 53 0.71 -7.75 6.86
N ILE A 54 -0.45 -7.65 7.51
CA ILE A 54 -0.54 -7.49 8.97
C ILE A 54 0.20 -8.64 9.67
N SER A 55 -0.02 -9.89 9.24
CA SER A 55 0.68 -11.05 9.79
C SER A 55 2.19 -10.94 9.58
N ARG A 56 2.65 -10.65 8.36
CA ARG A 56 4.09 -10.48 8.07
C ARG A 56 4.76 -9.41 8.93
N VAL A 57 4.12 -8.24 9.06
CA VAL A 57 4.67 -7.12 9.85
C VAL A 57 4.63 -7.45 11.34
N SER A 58 3.58 -8.12 11.81
CA SER A 58 3.48 -8.56 13.22
C SER A 58 4.54 -9.61 13.56
N ASP A 59 4.84 -10.54 12.66
CA ASP A 59 5.91 -11.52 12.84
C ASP A 59 7.30 -10.83 12.86
N ALA A 60 7.51 -9.85 11.98
CA ALA A 60 8.73 -9.04 11.98
C ALA A 60 8.89 -8.23 13.27
N LEU A 61 7.80 -7.75 13.87
CA LEU A 61 7.81 -6.99 15.12
C LEU A 61 8.41 -7.78 16.30
N VAL A 62 8.24 -9.11 16.30
CA VAL A 62 8.77 -10.01 17.35
C VAL A 62 10.29 -9.91 17.45
N THR A 63 10.98 -9.82 16.30
CA THR A 63 12.45 -9.82 16.21
C THR A 63 13.04 -8.43 15.93
N ALA A 64 12.19 -7.42 15.77
CA ALA A 64 12.60 -6.06 15.45
C ALA A 64 13.48 -5.42 16.52
N ALA A 65 14.47 -4.63 16.09
CA ALA A 65 15.26 -3.80 16.98
C ALA A 65 14.37 -2.74 17.67
N PRO A 66 14.66 -2.36 18.93
CA PRO A 66 13.85 -1.38 19.67
C PRO A 66 13.63 -0.05 18.94
N THR A 67 14.60 0.36 18.13
CA THR A 67 14.60 1.62 17.37
C THR A 67 13.59 1.67 16.23
N VAL A 68 13.05 0.54 15.78
CA VAL A 68 12.07 0.47 14.68
C VAL A 68 10.71 -0.12 15.12
N LYS A 69 10.58 -0.50 16.40
CA LYS A 69 9.37 -1.14 16.91
C LYS A 69 8.15 -0.22 16.84
N ASN A 70 8.33 1.07 17.13
CA ASN A 70 7.23 2.02 17.12
C ASN A 70 6.69 2.24 15.71
N GLU A 71 7.58 2.32 14.72
CA GLU A 71 7.24 2.47 13.31
C GLU A 71 6.51 1.23 12.78
N LEU A 72 6.96 0.03 13.16
CA LEU A 72 6.30 -1.22 12.78
C LEU A 72 4.92 -1.36 13.43
N VAL A 73 4.77 -0.95 14.69
CA VAL A 73 3.44 -0.89 15.36
C VAL A 73 2.53 0.09 14.63
N LEU A 74 3.00 1.29 14.32
CA LEU A 74 2.21 2.27 13.57
C LEU A 74 1.78 1.73 12.20
N LEU A 75 2.68 1.03 11.50
CA LEU A 75 2.37 0.41 10.22
C LEU A 75 1.28 -0.66 10.35
N VAL A 76 1.34 -1.52 11.37
CA VAL A 76 0.28 -2.51 11.65
C VAL A 76 -1.06 -1.81 11.86
N GLU A 77 -1.09 -0.73 12.63
CA GLU A 77 -2.34 0.00 12.88
C GLU A 77 -2.88 0.69 11.63
N CYS A 78 -2.01 1.25 10.78
CA CYS A 78 -2.41 1.79 9.48
C CYS A 78 -3.01 0.70 8.57
N LEU A 79 -2.42 -0.50 8.55
CA LEU A 79 -2.93 -1.63 7.77
C LEU A 79 -4.28 -2.13 8.30
N ARG A 80 -4.47 -2.17 9.63
CA ARG A 80 -5.75 -2.50 10.27
C ARG A 80 -6.82 -1.48 9.90
N ALA A 81 -6.50 -0.19 9.98
CA ALA A 81 -7.42 0.88 9.61
C ALA A 81 -7.81 0.79 8.12
N ALA A 82 -6.84 0.56 7.23
CA ALA A 82 -7.09 0.37 5.81
C ALA A 82 -8.02 -0.85 5.55
N ARG A 83 -7.81 -1.97 6.26
CA ARG A 83 -8.66 -3.15 6.12
C ARG A 83 -10.11 -2.85 6.51
N LEU A 84 -10.30 -2.14 7.62
CA LEU A 84 -11.62 -1.75 8.09
C LEU A 84 -12.35 -0.82 7.11
N VAL A 85 -11.63 0.09 6.45
CA VAL A 85 -12.19 0.92 5.37
C VAL A 85 -12.65 0.05 4.19
N VAL A 86 -11.84 -0.93 3.77
CA VAL A 86 -12.19 -1.85 2.67
C VAL A 86 -13.41 -2.69 3.03
N GLU A 87 -13.46 -3.27 4.23
CA GLU A 87 -14.60 -4.08 4.70
C GLU A 87 -15.90 -3.25 4.73
N ARG A 88 -15.83 -1.99 5.15
CA ARG A 88 -16.98 -1.07 5.22
C ARG A 88 -17.33 -0.39 3.91
N SER A 89 -16.50 -0.52 2.88
CA SER A 89 -16.71 0.19 1.62
C SER A 89 -18.03 -0.17 0.91
N ALA A 90 -18.52 -1.40 1.13
CA ALA A 90 -19.84 -1.86 0.66
C ALA A 90 -21.00 -1.01 1.17
N SER A 91 -20.88 -0.48 2.40
CA SER A 91 -21.91 0.32 3.04
C SER A 91 -22.00 1.72 2.44
N PHE A 92 -20.93 2.22 1.82
CA PHE A 92 -20.95 3.51 1.11
C PHE A 92 -21.64 3.41 -0.24
N THR A 93 -21.53 2.27 -0.94
CA THR A 93 -22.26 2.04 -2.20
C THR A 93 -23.77 2.01 -2.01
N ASN A 94 -24.26 1.52 -0.87
CA ASN A 94 -25.70 1.45 -0.57
C ASN A 94 -26.28 2.75 0.02
N ALA A 95 -25.44 3.72 0.37
CA ALA A 95 -25.88 4.99 0.98
C ALA A 95 -26.26 6.07 -0.05
N ARG A 96 -26.25 5.73 -1.35
CA ARG A 96 -26.54 6.65 -2.46
C ARG A 96 -27.99 6.58 -2.95
N ASP A 97 -28.84 5.80 -2.28
CA ASP A 97 -30.29 5.74 -2.52
C ASP A 97 -31.05 6.79 -1.68
#